data_AF-A0A401M706-F1
#
_entry.id   AF-A0A401M706-F1
#
_cell.length_a   1.000
_cell.length_b   1.000
_cell.length_c   1.000
_cell.angle_alpha   90.00
_cell.angle_beta   90.00
_cell.angle_gamma   90.00
#
_symmetry.space_group_name_H-M   'P 1'
#
loop_
_entity.id
_entity.type
_entity.pdbx_description
1 polymer ?
#
loop_
_entity_poly.entity_id
_entity_poly.type
_entity_poly.pdbx_seq_one_letter_code
_entity_poly.pdbx_strand_id
1 'polypeptide(L)'
;MVTGTAGGATVLDSATRELTRVLLLFSLDGRLRPESSPLGGLVDRLDFGRFEPHLRSGEAVLPVPVLAERVTPEEIELPHGDHGLAIASAEVMVLATPRGDVTLLVDCSFADRTAPDALASWLADTCFDRRRITLRGRPMLDVLNERLARPAPLTFGQNVHQLVFPGGQLLRDLLSTGVDDAARRPALLNEIVYRGRMPVSDTADLDDAMPPNLTNHGLTLSAHGRGVSVQAGWAPHVENGLALVAVGMISALAVLQRTRLAAFETMRANERATTDSPYEIRSLISRLSAGVNELQLDLAFGVEAYVDSLLIPEMLMERFQSSLGDALGIRDSLENSARMVERLTSVINARSAALDAELAERGDRRDRIVSALVAAATLIALPPTLLLAFFGTNSTNVHPDRSILDLRVYGTAYALAWLPFVILAVIGYVLLRRVSRRSGSLLSQPDGRPLPVPAPRAPSGR
;
A
#
# COMPACT_ATOMS: atom_id res chain seq x y z
N MET A 1 -11.44 40.69 5.02
CA MET A 1 -11.22 40.84 6.47
C MET A 1 -12.42 41.58 7.03
N VAL A 2 -13.29 40.88 7.73
CA VAL A 2 -14.35 41.47 8.57
C VAL A 2 -14.12 40.90 9.95
N THR A 3 -13.75 41.76 10.89
CA THR A 3 -13.58 41.43 12.31
C THR A 3 -14.95 41.32 12.97
N GLY A 4 -15.39 40.09 13.24
CA GLY A 4 -16.60 39.79 14.00
C GLY A 4 -16.30 39.71 15.49
N THR A 5 -16.95 40.58 16.24
CA THR A 5 -17.00 40.61 17.71
C THR A 5 -17.51 39.29 18.30
N ALA A 6 -16.78 38.76 19.28
CA ALA A 6 -17.16 37.59 20.06
C ALA A 6 -18.40 37.89 20.93
N GLY A 7 -19.58 37.59 20.40
CA GLY A 7 -20.80 37.37 21.16
C GLY A 7 -21.10 35.86 21.12
N GLY A 8 -21.34 35.25 22.28
CA GLY A 8 -21.70 33.83 22.42
C GLY A 8 -23.06 33.51 21.82
N ALA A 9 -23.19 33.62 20.51
CA ALA A 9 -24.25 33.02 19.74
C ALA A 9 -23.92 31.53 19.58
N THR A 10 -24.88 30.66 19.92
CA THR A 10 -24.83 29.26 19.52
C THR A 10 -24.64 29.19 18.00
N VAL A 11 -23.44 28.82 17.56
CA VAL A 11 -23.14 28.63 16.14
C VAL A 11 -23.98 27.44 15.67
N LEU A 12 -24.99 27.71 14.84
CA LEU A 12 -25.85 26.68 14.28
C LEU A 12 -25.05 25.89 13.23
N ASP A 13 -25.23 24.57 13.21
CA ASP A 13 -24.62 23.71 12.20
C ASP A 13 -25.38 23.72 10.87
N SER A 14 -26.61 24.26 10.85
CA SER A 14 -27.36 24.48 9.62
C SER A 14 -27.22 25.93 9.14
N ALA A 15 -27.12 26.10 7.83
CA ALA A 15 -27.10 27.41 7.17
C ALA A 15 -27.65 27.32 5.75
N THR A 16 -27.81 28.48 5.12
CA THR A 16 -28.07 28.58 3.68
C THR A 16 -26.90 29.29 3.02
N ARG A 17 -26.60 28.92 1.78
CA ARG A 17 -25.58 29.59 0.96
C ARG A 17 -26.19 30.10 -0.33
N GLU A 18 -25.67 31.24 -0.79
CA GLU A 18 -26.12 31.88 -2.03
C GLU A 18 -25.61 31.16 -3.28
N LEU A 19 -24.33 30.81 -3.29
CA LEU A 19 -23.67 30.14 -4.41
C LEU A 19 -23.65 28.63 -4.22
N THR A 20 -23.46 27.83 -5.28
CA THR A 20 -23.09 26.40 -5.15
C THR A 20 -21.57 26.27 -5.07
N ARG A 21 -21.03 25.30 -4.32
CA ARG A 21 -19.59 25.10 -4.06
C ARG A 21 -19.33 23.64 -4.32
N VAL A 22 -18.27 23.37 -5.06
CA VAL A 22 -17.85 22.03 -5.38
C VAL A 22 -16.39 21.89 -5.03
N LEU A 23 -16.08 20.92 -4.17
CA LEU A 23 -14.72 20.50 -3.89
C LEU A 23 -14.40 19.26 -4.72
N LEU A 24 -13.43 19.38 -5.60
CA LEU A 24 -12.85 18.26 -6.32
C LEU A 24 -11.65 17.75 -5.55
N LEU A 25 -11.68 16.48 -5.15
CA LEU A 25 -10.59 15.81 -4.46
C LEU A 25 -9.98 14.76 -5.39
N PHE A 26 -8.72 14.95 -5.76
CA PHE A 26 -7.97 14.02 -6.59
C PHE A 26 -6.80 13.44 -5.80
N SER A 27 -6.76 12.11 -5.67
CA SER A 27 -5.52 11.46 -5.27
C SER A 27 -4.46 11.70 -6.35
N LEU A 28 -3.24 12.04 -5.94
CA LEU A 28 -2.09 12.12 -6.83
C LEU A 28 -1.12 10.98 -6.52
N ASP A 29 -0.44 10.50 -7.56
CA ASP A 29 0.69 9.59 -7.39
C ASP A 29 1.97 10.38 -7.14
N GLY A 30 2.78 9.85 -6.25
CA GLY A 30 4.01 10.46 -5.77
C GLY A 30 3.94 10.80 -4.29
N ARG A 31 5.11 11.03 -3.69
CA ARG A 31 5.25 11.50 -2.32
C ARG A 31 5.85 12.91 -2.28
N LEU A 32 5.39 13.74 -1.36
CA LEU A 32 5.92 15.06 -1.08
C LEU A 32 6.03 15.23 0.44
N ARG A 33 7.26 15.35 0.94
CA ARG A 33 7.46 15.56 2.38
C ARG A 33 7.04 16.99 2.74
N PRO A 34 6.15 17.19 3.72
CA PRO A 34 5.66 18.52 4.09
C PRO A 34 6.66 19.35 4.93
N GLU A 35 7.98 19.15 4.76
CA GLU A 35 9.01 19.77 5.60
C GLU A 35 8.85 21.30 5.61
N SER A 36 8.42 21.83 6.77
CA SER A 36 8.14 23.25 7.04
C SER A 36 7.40 23.95 5.90
N SER A 37 6.14 23.56 5.65
CA SER A 37 5.32 24.31 4.71
C SER A 37 5.20 25.78 5.14
N PRO A 38 5.54 26.76 4.28
CA PRO A 38 5.44 28.18 4.60
C PRO A 38 3.98 28.65 4.73
N LEU A 39 3.06 27.75 4.44
CA LEU A 39 1.63 27.96 4.36
C LEU A 39 0.92 27.77 5.71
N GLY A 40 1.58 27.22 6.74
CA GLY A 40 0.94 26.91 8.02
C GLY A 40 0.03 25.68 7.96
N GLY A 41 -0.74 25.46 9.02
CA GLY A 41 -1.66 24.33 9.12
C GLY A 41 -2.90 24.50 8.24
N LEU A 42 -3.60 23.40 7.96
CA LEU A 42 -4.90 23.44 7.29
C LEU A 42 -5.92 24.26 8.11
N VAL A 43 -5.81 24.17 9.44
CA VAL A 43 -6.67 24.85 10.41
C VAL A 43 -6.52 26.38 10.36
N ASP A 44 -5.40 26.88 9.84
CA ASP A 44 -5.19 28.33 9.67
C ASP A 44 -5.78 28.86 8.35
N ARG A 45 -6.14 27.96 7.42
CA ARG A 45 -6.64 28.28 6.08
C ARG A 45 -8.14 28.19 5.94
N LEU A 46 -8.73 27.18 6.55
CA LEU A 46 -10.16 26.91 6.47
C LEU A 46 -10.80 27.22 7.81
N ASP A 47 -11.98 27.84 7.78
CA ASP A 47 -12.77 28.07 8.97
C ASP A 47 -13.44 26.76 9.39
N PHE A 48 -13.02 26.22 10.53
CA PHE A 48 -13.59 25.02 11.14
C PHE A 48 -14.53 25.35 12.32
N GLY A 49 -14.74 26.63 12.63
CA GLY A 49 -15.64 27.10 13.68
C GLY A 49 -15.47 26.33 14.99
N ARG A 50 -16.54 25.68 15.46
CA ARG A 50 -16.54 24.93 16.72
C ARG A 50 -15.60 23.70 16.74
N PHE A 51 -15.12 23.23 15.59
CA PHE A 51 -14.21 22.08 15.49
C PHE A 51 -12.74 22.46 15.58
N GLU A 52 -12.42 23.76 15.43
CA GLU A 52 -11.04 24.26 15.41
C GLU A 52 -10.19 23.79 16.62
N PRO A 53 -10.66 23.85 17.89
CA PRO A 53 -9.86 23.43 19.03
C PRO A 53 -9.45 21.94 18.97
N HIS A 54 -10.33 21.09 18.45
CA HIS A 54 -10.07 19.65 18.29
C HIS A 54 -9.07 19.38 17.16
N LEU A 55 -9.13 20.18 16.09
CA LEU A 55 -8.21 20.05 14.98
C LEU A 55 -6.81 20.59 15.31
N ARG A 56 -6.72 21.67 16.10
CA ARG A 56 -5.43 22.21 16.55
C ARG A 56 -4.68 21.23 17.46
N SER A 57 -5.37 20.51 18.34
CA SER A 57 -4.71 19.48 19.17
C SER A 57 -4.19 18.30 18.34
N GLY A 58 -4.82 18.05 17.18
CA GLY A 58 -4.50 16.97 16.24
C GLY A 58 -3.63 17.37 15.05
N GLU A 59 -3.09 18.58 15.01
CA GLU A 59 -2.50 19.17 13.80
C GLU A 59 -1.38 18.30 13.19
N ALA A 60 -0.61 17.60 14.03
CA ALA A 60 0.49 16.75 13.59
C ALA A 60 0.07 15.55 12.72
N VAL A 61 -1.20 15.14 12.78
CA VAL A 61 -1.74 14.03 11.95
C VAL A 61 -2.57 14.51 10.76
N LEU A 62 -2.87 15.82 10.69
CA LEU A 62 -3.66 16.38 9.61
C LEU A 62 -2.83 16.58 8.33
N PRO A 63 -3.46 16.51 7.14
CA PRO A 63 -2.83 16.94 5.90
C PRO A 63 -2.42 18.41 5.97
N VAL A 64 -1.22 18.72 5.48
CA VAL A 64 -0.64 20.06 5.46
C VAL A 64 -0.74 20.63 4.04
N PRO A 65 -1.21 21.88 3.86
CA PRO A 65 -1.17 22.54 2.56
C PRO A 65 0.28 22.84 2.18
N VAL A 66 0.71 22.39 1.01
CA VAL A 66 2.07 22.62 0.46
C VAL A 66 2.08 23.58 -0.71
N LEU A 67 0.92 23.76 -1.34
CA LEU A 67 0.63 24.81 -2.31
C LEU A 67 -0.82 25.24 -2.12
N ALA A 68 -1.08 26.53 -2.17
CA ALA A 68 -2.42 27.09 -2.20
C ALA A 68 -2.39 28.33 -3.10
N GLU A 69 -3.19 28.31 -4.16
CA GLU A 69 -3.24 29.39 -5.15
C GLU A 69 -4.69 29.70 -5.48
N ARG A 70 -5.07 30.98 -5.33
CA ARG A 70 -6.33 31.47 -5.88
C ARG A 70 -6.15 31.67 -7.37
N VAL A 71 -7.10 31.13 -8.12
CA VAL A 71 -7.07 31.08 -9.57
C VAL A 71 -8.26 31.88 -10.08
N THR A 72 -8.04 32.71 -11.09
CA THR A 72 -9.17 33.41 -11.71
C THR A 72 -10.00 32.41 -12.51
N PRO A 73 -11.34 32.57 -12.61
CA PRO A 73 -12.19 31.63 -13.33
C PRO A 73 -11.71 31.27 -14.75
N GLU A 74 -11.19 32.26 -15.49
CA GLU A 74 -10.67 32.11 -16.85
C GLU A 74 -9.37 31.29 -16.94
N GLU A 75 -8.67 31.08 -15.82
CA GLU A 75 -7.43 30.32 -15.81
C GLU A 75 -7.67 28.80 -15.71
N ILE A 76 -8.87 28.34 -15.31
CA ILE A 76 -9.19 26.91 -15.25
C ILE A 76 -10.11 26.57 -16.41
N GLU A 77 -9.66 25.69 -17.30
CA GLU A 77 -10.49 25.25 -18.43
C GLU A 77 -10.75 23.75 -18.36
N LEU A 78 -12.02 23.39 -18.57
CA LEU A 78 -12.46 22.02 -18.73
C LEU A 78 -12.48 21.58 -20.20
N PRO A 79 -12.25 20.28 -20.47
CA PRO A 79 -12.15 19.76 -21.83
C PRO A 79 -13.40 19.94 -22.69
N HIS A 80 -14.60 20.03 -22.10
CA HIS A 80 -15.86 20.27 -22.82
C HIS A 80 -16.54 21.58 -22.36
N GLY A 81 -15.77 22.52 -21.81
CA GLY A 81 -16.27 23.80 -21.29
C GLY A 81 -17.02 23.66 -19.96
N ASP A 82 -17.64 24.76 -19.52
CA ASP A 82 -18.23 24.84 -18.17
C ASP A 82 -19.69 24.36 -18.11
N HIS A 83 -20.23 23.78 -19.18
CA HIS A 83 -21.62 23.28 -19.25
C HIS A 83 -22.69 24.32 -18.92
N GLY A 84 -22.39 25.61 -19.16
CA GLY A 84 -23.28 26.72 -18.81
C GLY A 84 -23.20 27.17 -17.35
N LEU A 85 -22.27 26.62 -16.56
CA LEU A 85 -21.97 27.10 -15.21
C LEU A 85 -20.96 28.25 -15.25
N ALA A 86 -21.21 29.31 -14.49
CA ALA A 86 -20.26 30.41 -14.33
C ALA A 86 -19.47 30.22 -13.04
N ILE A 87 -18.17 29.94 -13.13
CA ILE A 87 -17.28 29.86 -11.96
C ILE A 87 -17.09 31.28 -11.41
N ALA A 88 -17.51 31.51 -10.16
CA ALA A 88 -17.32 32.77 -9.43
C ALA A 88 -15.91 32.88 -8.85
N SER A 89 -15.41 31.77 -8.31
CA SER A 89 -14.09 31.69 -7.68
C SER A 89 -13.56 30.27 -7.76
N ALA A 90 -12.24 30.15 -7.89
CA ALA A 90 -11.53 28.89 -7.80
C ALA A 90 -10.29 29.01 -6.92
N GLU A 91 -10.07 28.01 -6.06
CA GLU A 91 -8.82 27.86 -5.30
C GLU A 91 -8.27 26.46 -5.54
N VAL A 92 -6.98 26.40 -5.88
CA VAL A 92 -6.25 25.15 -6.08
C VAL A 92 -5.30 24.96 -4.91
N MET A 93 -5.44 23.83 -4.22
CA MET A 93 -4.63 23.49 -3.07
C MET A 93 -4.04 22.09 -3.22
N VAL A 94 -2.75 21.96 -2.96
CA VAL A 94 -2.08 20.67 -2.87
C VAL A 94 -1.85 20.39 -1.40
N LEU A 95 -2.42 19.29 -0.92
CA LEU A 95 -2.27 18.79 0.44
C LEU A 95 -1.29 17.64 0.45
N ALA A 96 -0.42 17.60 1.45
CA ALA A 96 0.45 16.45 1.72
C ALA A 96 0.15 15.93 3.13
N THR A 97 -0.09 14.63 3.25
CA THR A 97 -0.17 13.98 4.56
C THR A 97 1.19 14.05 5.28
N PRO A 98 1.26 13.83 6.60
CA PRO A 98 2.53 13.71 7.32
C PRO A 98 3.47 12.64 6.74
N ARG A 99 2.92 11.61 6.09
CA ARG A 99 3.67 10.57 5.36
C ARG A 99 4.09 10.98 3.95
N GLY A 100 3.55 12.08 3.47
CA GLY A 100 3.82 12.70 2.19
C GLY A 100 2.91 12.25 1.06
N ASP A 101 1.80 11.57 1.33
CA ASP A 101 0.80 11.26 0.31
C ASP A 101 0.11 12.55 -0.14
N VAL A 102 -0.03 12.71 -1.46
CA VAL A 102 -0.46 13.99 -2.04
C VAL A 102 -1.90 13.91 -2.54
N THR A 103 -2.71 14.90 -2.16
CA THR A 103 -4.08 15.09 -2.62
C THR A 103 -4.23 16.50 -3.18
N LEU A 104 -4.75 16.59 -4.41
CA LEU A 104 -5.13 17.87 -5.02
C LEU A 104 -6.58 18.17 -4.68
N LEU A 105 -6.81 19.37 -4.14
CA LEU A 105 -8.10 19.95 -3.86
C LEU A 105 -8.32 21.13 -4.81
N VAL A 106 -9.45 21.15 -5.52
CA VAL A 106 -9.90 22.30 -6.31
C VAL A 106 -11.25 22.73 -5.77
N ASP A 107 -11.30 23.91 -5.15
CA ASP A 107 -12.49 24.50 -4.55
C ASP A 107 -13.10 25.54 -5.49
N CYS A 108 -14.23 25.20 -6.10
CA CYS A 108 -14.95 26.08 -7.03
C CYS A 108 -16.27 26.54 -6.41
N SER A 109 -16.60 27.82 -6.57
CA SER A 109 -17.95 28.34 -6.32
C SER A 109 -18.56 28.88 -7.61
N PHE A 110 -19.89 28.79 -7.77
CA PHE A 110 -20.61 29.17 -8.99
C PHE A 110 -21.51 30.39 -8.77
N ALA A 111 -21.40 31.40 -9.61
CA ALA A 111 -22.04 32.72 -9.45
C ALA A 111 -23.55 32.70 -9.67
N ASP A 112 -23.99 31.90 -10.63
CA ASP A 112 -25.36 31.88 -11.14
C ASP A 112 -26.15 30.64 -10.70
N ARG A 113 -27.36 30.50 -11.26
CA ARG A 113 -28.18 29.31 -11.09
C ARG A 113 -27.40 28.07 -11.53
N THR A 114 -27.11 27.20 -10.58
CA THR A 114 -26.51 25.90 -10.84
C THR A 114 -27.60 24.91 -11.25
N ALA A 115 -27.75 24.67 -12.56
CA ALA A 115 -28.67 23.67 -13.05
C ALA A 115 -28.13 22.25 -12.71
N PRO A 116 -28.96 21.31 -12.24
CA PRO A 116 -28.53 19.96 -11.84
C PRO A 116 -27.84 19.17 -12.95
N ASP A 117 -28.34 19.26 -14.17
CA ASP A 117 -27.83 18.62 -15.39
C ASP A 117 -26.47 19.19 -15.82
N ALA A 118 -26.34 20.52 -15.78
CA ALA A 118 -25.08 21.21 -16.01
C ALA A 118 -24.02 20.81 -14.96
N LEU A 119 -24.42 20.77 -13.69
CA LEU A 119 -23.55 20.32 -12.59
C LEU A 119 -23.13 18.86 -12.75
N ALA A 120 -24.07 17.97 -13.08
CA ALA A 120 -23.78 16.57 -13.30
C ALA A 120 -22.79 16.36 -14.46
N SER A 121 -22.94 17.11 -15.55
CA SER A 121 -22.02 17.10 -16.70
C SER A 121 -20.63 17.62 -16.33
N TRP A 122 -20.58 18.72 -15.58
CA TRP A 122 -19.33 19.30 -15.06
C TRP A 122 -18.60 18.33 -14.10
N LEU A 123 -19.34 17.64 -13.23
CA LEU A 123 -18.80 16.60 -12.34
C LEU A 123 -18.30 15.38 -13.12
N ALA A 124 -18.96 15.01 -14.22
CA ALA A 124 -18.53 13.94 -15.11
C ALA A 124 -17.19 14.28 -15.78
N ASP A 125 -17.07 15.45 -16.39
CA ASP A 125 -15.85 15.90 -17.05
C ASP A 125 -14.66 15.97 -16.09
N THR A 126 -14.87 16.56 -14.92
CA THR A 126 -13.83 16.68 -13.89
C THR A 126 -13.45 15.33 -13.28
N CYS A 127 -14.27 14.28 -13.42
CA CYS A 127 -13.94 12.93 -12.98
C CYS A 127 -13.23 12.12 -14.09
N PHE A 128 -13.87 12.00 -15.26
CA PHE A 128 -13.45 11.09 -16.34
C PHE A 128 -12.35 11.69 -17.21
N ASP A 129 -12.41 12.98 -17.49
CA ASP A 129 -11.46 13.70 -18.33
C ASP A 129 -10.49 14.59 -17.53
N ARG A 130 -10.31 14.29 -16.23
CA ARG A 130 -9.45 15.06 -15.30
C ARG A 130 -8.04 15.36 -15.81
N ARG A 131 -7.48 14.45 -16.61
CA ARG A 131 -6.13 14.60 -17.22
C ARG A 131 -6.06 15.73 -18.26
N ARG A 132 -7.21 16.15 -18.79
CA ARG A 132 -7.34 17.20 -19.80
C ARG A 132 -7.71 18.56 -19.20
N ILE A 133 -7.90 18.63 -17.87
CA ILE A 133 -8.10 19.91 -17.19
C ILE A 133 -6.83 20.75 -17.33
N THR A 134 -6.99 21.98 -17.78
CA THR A 134 -5.88 22.92 -17.92
C THR A 134 -5.94 24.01 -16.87
N LEU A 135 -4.76 24.52 -16.53
CA LEU A 135 -4.55 25.70 -15.71
C LEU A 135 -3.65 26.65 -16.50
N ARG A 136 -4.10 27.89 -16.75
CA ARG A 136 -3.39 28.88 -17.57
C ARG A 136 -3.00 28.34 -18.96
N GLY A 137 -3.93 27.62 -19.61
CA GLY A 137 -3.74 27.03 -20.94
C GLY A 137 -2.76 25.86 -21.02
N ARG A 138 -2.28 25.33 -19.89
CA ARG A 138 -1.38 24.16 -19.83
C ARG A 138 -1.97 23.06 -18.96
N PRO A 139 -1.59 21.78 -19.13
CA PRO A 139 -2.10 20.72 -18.26
C PRO A 139 -1.90 21.06 -16.78
N MET A 140 -2.97 20.93 -15.98
CA MET A 140 -2.99 21.41 -14.60
C MET A 140 -1.83 20.88 -13.77
N LEU A 141 -1.54 19.57 -13.86
CA LEU A 141 -0.46 18.95 -13.09
C LEU A 141 0.94 19.43 -13.51
N ASP A 142 1.14 19.85 -14.76
CA ASP A 142 2.44 20.38 -15.21
C ASP A 142 2.71 21.74 -14.54
N VAL A 143 1.69 22.59 -14.47
CA VAL A 143 1.76 23.87 -13.75
C VAL A 143 2.07 23.65 -12.27
N LEU A 144 1.38 22.70 -11.63
CA LEU A 144 1.61 22.40 -10.21
C LEU A 144 3.00 21.79 -9.96
N ASN A 145 3.50 20.93 -10.86
CA ASN A 145 4.84 20.36 -10.77
C ASN A 145 5.94 21.41 -10.81
N GLU A 146 5.81 22.39 -11.72
CA GLU A 146 6.74 23.52 -11.81
C GLU A 146 6.72 24.38 -10.54
N ARG A 147 5.51 24.68 -10.02
CA ARG A 147 5.35 25.48 -8.79
C ARG A 147 5.93 24.78 -7.57
N LEU A 148 5.79 23.46 -7.49
CA LEU A 148 6.34 22.64 -6.41
C LEU A 148 7.83 22.31 -6.60
N ALA A 149 8.45 22.75 -7.71
CA ALA A 149 9.84 22.48 -8.08
C ALA A 149 10.24 20.99 -7.97
N ARG A 150 9.35 20.08 -8.41
CA ARG A 150 9.56 18.65 -8.23
C ARG A 150 10.43 18.03 -9.32
N PRO A 151 11.36 17.12 -8.95
CA PRO A 151 12.14 16.36 -9.93
C PRO A 151 11.32 15.26 -10.62
N ALA A 152 10.25 14.76 -9.98
CA ALA A 152 9.35 13.75 -10.53
C ALA A 152 7.96 14.33 -10.75
N PRO A 153 7.32 14.07 -11.91
CA PRO A 153 6.01 14.62 -12.22
C PRO A 153 4.91 13.99 -11.36
N LEU A 154 4.00 14.82 -10.86
CA LEU A 154 2.69 14.42 -10.35
C LEU A 154 1.86 13.80 -11.46
N THR A 155 1.19 12.71 -11.16
CA THR A 155 0.16 12.11 -12.02
C THR A 155 -1.13 11.95 -11.25
N PHE A 156 -2.27 12.08 -11.94
CA PHE A 156 -3.55 11.76 -11.34
C PHE A 156 -3.61 10.27 -10.99
N GLY A 157 -3.85 9.98 -9.72
CA GLY A 157 -4.20 8.64 -9.26
C GLY A 157 -5.60 8.23 -9.74
N GLN A 158 -6.05 7.08 -9.26
CA GLN A 158 -7.35 6.52 -9.66
C GLN A 158 -8.51 7.03 -8.81
N ASN A 159 -8.25 7.56 -7.62
CA ASN A 159 -9.29 7.92 -6.68
C ASN A 159 -9.66 9.39 -6.82
N VAL A 160 -10.97 9.61 -6.98
CA VAL A 160 -11.57 10.94 -7.09
C VAL A 160 -12.84 10.95 -6.26
N HIS A 161 -13.01 12.00 -5.47
CA HIS A 161 -14.26 12.27 -4.79
C HIS A 161 -14.64 13.73 -4.95
N GLN A 162 -15.93 14.01 -5.10
CA GLN A 162 -16.43 15.35 -5.36
C GLN A 162 -17.50 15.67 -4.32
N LEU A 163 -17.30 16.74 -3.55
CA LEU A 163 -18.30 17.21 -2.60
C LEU A 163 -19.04 18.37 -3.24
N VAL A 164 -20.36 18.26 -3.31
CA VAL A 164 -21.26 19.32 -3.74
C VAL A 164 -21.92 19.86 -2.48
N PHE A 165 -21.70 21.15 -2.24
CA PHE A 165 -22.49 21.92 -1.30
C PHE A 165 -23.46 22.75 -2.13
N PRO A 166 -24.77 22.46 -2.14
CA PRO A 166 -25.75 23.24 -2.88
C PRO A 166 -25.95 24.64 -2.27
N GLY A 167 -26.14 25.65 -3.13
CA GLY A 167 -26.67 26.93 -2.71
C GLY A 167 -27.73 27.47 -3.65
N GLY A 168 -28.23 28.66 -3.35
CA GLY A 168 -29.18 29.38 -4.19
C GLY A 168 -30.41 28.55 -4.53
N GLN A 169 -30.72 28.43 -5.83
CA GLN A 169 -31.87 27.67 -6.30
C GLN A 169 -31.72 26.16 -6.07
N LEU A 170 -30.52 25.60 -6.24
CA LEU A 170 -30.29 24.17 -6.09
C LEU A 170 -30.56 23.72 -4.64
N LEU A 171 -30.13 24.52 -3.66
CA LEU A 171 -30.43 24.27 -2.25
C LEU A 171 -31.94 24.29 -1.97
N ARG A 172 -32.65 25.28 -2.52
CA ARG A 172 -34.11 25.39 -2.37
C ARG A 172 -34.84 24.20 -2.99
N ASP A 173 -34.42 23.77 -4.17
CA ASP A 173 -35.01 22.62 -4.87
C ASP A 173 -34.76 21.30 -4.10
N LEU A 174 -33.63 21.17 -3.39
CA LEU A 174 -33.32 19.98 -2.59
C LEU A 174 -34.02 19.94 -1.23
N LEU A 175 -34.19 21.10 -0.58
CA LEU A 175 -34.80 21.22 0.74
C LEU A 175 -36.32 21.49 0.69
N SER A 176 -36.92 21.67 -0.49
CA SER A 176 -38.37 21.89 -0.59
C SER A 176 -39.14 20.66 -0.10
N THR A 177 -40.22 20.88 0.65
CA THR A 177 -41.00 19.84 1.35
C THR A 177 -42.40 19.62 0.77
N GLY A 178 -42.68 20.14 -0.44
CA GLY A 178 -43.96 19.95 -1.11
C GLY A 178 -44.24 18.49 -1.47
N VAL A 179 -45.52 18.11 -1.54
CA VAL A 179 -45.96 16.73 -1.89
C VAL A 179 -45.49 16.34 -3.30
N ASP A 180 -45.52 17.28 -4.26
CA ASP A 180 -45.00 17.08 -5.62
C ASP A 180 -43.46 17.01 -5.68
N ASP A 181 -42.76 17.47 -4.64
CA ASP A 181 -41.29 17.51 -4.58
C ASP A 181 -40.68 16.22 -4.01
N ALA A 182 -41.50 15.33 -3.44
CA ALA A 182 -41.04 14.07 -2.84
C ALA A 182 -40.40 13.13 -3.88
N ALA A 183 -40.89 13.12 -5.12
CA ALA A 183 -40.32 12.38 -6.24
C ALA A 183 -39.20 13.14 -6.97
N ARG A 184 -39.22 14.48 -6.90
CA ARG A 184 -38.24 15.35 -7.56
C ARG A 184 -36.87 15.34 -6.86
N ARG A 185 -36.85 15.37 -5.53
CA ARG A 185 -35.60 15.37 -4.75
C ARG A 185 -34.71 14.15 -5.03
N PRO A 186 -35.22 12.91 -5.01
CA PRO A 186 -34.41 11.73 -5.31
C PRO A 186 -33.85 11.74 -6.75
N ALA A 187 -34.65 12.20 -7.72
CA ALA A 187 -34.20 12.34 -9.11
C ALA A 187 -33.02 13.33 -9.23
N LEU A 188 -33.14 14.51 -8.61
CA LEU A 188 -32.07 15.52 -8.58
C LEU A 188 -30.79 14.98 -7.90
N LEU A 189 -30.94 14.30 -6.78
CA LEU A 189 -29.81 13.73 -6.06
C LEU A 189 -29.14 12.60 -6.86
N ASN A 190 -29.91 11.72 -7.51
CA ASN A 190 -29.35 10.67 -8.36
C ASN A 190 -28.62 11.26 -9.56
N GLU A 191 -29.19 12.29 -10.19
CA GLU A 191 -28.55 12.99 -11.30
C GLU A 191 -27.17 13.54 -10.88
N ILE A 192 -27.07 14.17 -9.71
CA ILE A 192 -25.79 14.70 -9.22
C ILE A 192 -24.85 13.58 -8.76
N VAL A 193 -25.32 12.65 -7.91
CA VAL A 193 -24.51 11.58 -7.31
C VAL A 193 -23.93 10.64 -8.36
N TYR A 194 -24.72 10.32 -9.39
CA TYR A 194 -24.30 9.48 -10.51
C TYR A 194 -23.79 10.26 -11.72
N ARG A 195 -23.62 11.58 -11.61
CA ARG A 195 -23.10 12.45 -12.69
C ARG A 195 -23.88 12.33 -14.00
N GLY A 196 -25.20 12.24 -13.90
CA GLY A 196 -26.13 12.14 -15.02
C GLY A 196 -26.10 10.80 -15.75
N ARG A 197 -25.41 9.79 -15.22
CA ARG A 197 -25.23 8.47 -15.87
C ARG A 197 -26.26 7.43 -15.47
N MET A 198 -27.02 7.67 -14.39
CA MET A 198 -28.12 6.78 -14.02
C MET A 198 -29.38 7.24 -14.75
N PRO A 199 -30.05 6.36 -15.51
CA PRO A 199 -31.33 6.71 -16.11
C PRO A 199 -32.32 7.04 -14.99
N VAL A 200 -33.05 8.14 -15.13
CA VAL A 200 -34.16 8.46 -14.24
C VAL A 200 -35.18 7.35 -14.40
N SER A 201 -35.39 6.55 -13.36
CA SER A 201 -36.41 5.50 -13.42
C SER A 201 -37.79 6.16 -13.35
N ASP A 202 -38.60 5.98 -14.39
CA ASP A 202 -40.03 6.39 -14.41
C ASP A 202 -40.91 5.50 -13.52
N THR A 203 -40.32 4.54 -12.80
CA THR A 203 -41.04 3.61 -11.93
C THR A 203 -41.41 4.27 -10.61
N ALA A 204 -42.69 4.20 -10.24
CA ALA A 204 -43.27 4.78 -9.04
C ALA A 204 -42.78 4.18 -7.70
N ASP A 205 -41.84 3.24 -7.70
CA ASP A 205 -41.22 2.73 -6.47
C ASP A 205 -40.17 3.74 -5.97
N LEU A 206 -40.61 4.56 -5.03
CA LEU A 206 -39.80 5.60 -4.38
C LEU A 206 -38.56 5.02 -3.68
N ASP A 207 -38.59 3.76 -3.26
CA ASP A 207 -37.49 3.10 -2.57
C ASP A 207 -36.32 2.79 -3.52
N ASP A 208 -36.59 2.37 -4.76
CA ASP A 208 -35.57 2.11 -5.79
C ASP A 208 -35.00 3.41 -6.39
N ALA A 209 -35.76 4.49 -6.32
CA ALA A 209 -35.35 5.81 -6.78
C ALA A 209 -34.51 6.58 -5.75
N MET A 210 -34.27 6.04 -4.55
CA MET A 210 -33.59 6.78 -3.49
C MET A 210 -32.06 6.74 -3.65
N PRO A 211 -31.37 7.89 -3.60
CA PRO A 211 -29.92 7.92 -3.71
C PRO A 211 -29.28 7.16 -2.54
N PRO A 212 -28.11 6.54 -2.77
CA PRO A 212 -27.43 5.78 -1.74
C PRO A 212 -27.10 6.67 -0.53
N ASN A 213 -27.22 6.08 0.66
CA ASN A 213 -26.86 6.69 1.94
C ASN A 213 -27.53 8.05 2.21
N LEU A 214 -28.77 8.22 1.74
CA LEU A 214 -29.55 9.42 2.01
C LEU A 214 -29.86 9.56 3.51
N THR A 215 -29.51 10.70 4.08
CA THR A 215 -29.88 11.11 5.42
C THR A 215 -30.53 12.49 5.36
N ASN A 216 -31.73 12.62 5.93
CA ASN A 216 -32.48 13.87 5.98
C ASN A 216 -32.77 14.23 7.44
N HIS A 217 -32.32 15.41 7.87
CA HIS A 217 -32.53 15.95 9.22
C HIS A 217 -33.56 17.09 9.24
N GLY A 218 -34.36 17.23 8.18
CA GLY A 218 -35.36 18.28 7.99
C GLY A 218 -34.76 19.58 7.47
N LEU A 219 -33.75 20.13 8.14
CA LEU A 219 -33.06 21.36 7.73
C LEU A 219 -31.79 21.11 6.92
N THR A 220 -31.22 19.90 7.03
CA THR A 220 -30.03 19.48 6.31
C THR A 220 -30.27 18.14 5.62
N LEU A 221 -29.52 17.90 4.56
CA LEU A 221 -29.65 16.74 3.71
C LEU A 221 -28.26 16.27 3.29
N SER A 222 -28.01 14.97 3.40
CA SER A 222 -26.74 14.35 3.04
C SER A 222 -27.03 13.13 2.17
N ALA A 223 -26.44 13.05 0.99
CA ALA A 223 -26.54 11.90 0.11
C ALA A 223 -25.17 11.64 -0.51
N HIS A 224 -24.75 10.39 -0.64
CA HIS A 224 -23.44 10.11 -1.22
C HIS A 224 -23.34 8.72 -1.84
N GLY A 225 -22.68 8.70 -2.99
CA GLY A 225 -22.17 7.48 -3.60
C GLY A 225 -20.67 7.37 -3.42
N ARG A 226 -20.06 6.43 -4.16
CA ARG A 226 -18.60 6.20 -4.12
C ARG A 226 -17.78 7.42 -4.57
N GLY A 227 -18.29 8.20 -5.52
CA GLY A 227 -17.53 9.27 -6.17
C GLY A 227 -18.03 10.70 -5.92
N VAL A 228 -19.28 10.88 -5.49
CA VAL A 228 -19.88 12.20 -5.28
C VAL A 228 -20.68 12.17 -3.99
N SER A 229 -20.55 13.22 -3.21
CA SER A 229 -21.36 13.51 -2.03
C SER A 229 -22.08 14.84 -2.19
N VAL A 230 -23.37 14.88 -1.90
CA VAL A 230 -24.18 16.10 -1.83
C VAL A 230 -24.50 16.39 -0.36
N GLN A 231 -24.12 17.58 0.09
CA GLN A 231 -24.24 18.02 1.48
C GLN A 231 -24.97 19.36 1.51
N ALA A 232 -26.28 19.36 1.77
CA ALA A 232 -27.14 20.53 1.68
C ALA A 232 -27.60 21.05 3.04
N GLY A 233 -27.65 22.38 3.18
CA GLY A 233 -28.16 23.05 4.37
C GLY A 233 -27.19 23.12 5.54
N TRP A 234 -25.93 22.68 5.36
CA TRP A 234 -24.89 22.72 6.38
C TRP A 234 -24.20 24.08 6.43
N ALA A 235 -23.73 24.48 7.60
CA ALA A 235 -22.94 25.69 7.80
C ALA A 235 -21.51 25.55 7.26
N PRO A 236 -20.85 26.63 6.82
CA PRO A 236 -19.53 26.56 6.19
C PRO A 236 -18.45 25.82 7.01
N HIS A 237 -18.47 25.95 8.34
CA HIS A 237 -17.53 25.23 9.22
C HIS A 237 -17.77 23.71 9.22
N VAL A 238 -19.02 23.27 9.07
CA VAL A 238 -19.40 21.87 8.90
C VAL A 238 -18.99 21.36 7.53
N GLU A 239 -19.21 22.14 6.48
CA GLU A 239 -18.77 21.81 5.12
C GLU A 239 -17.26 21.53 5.07
N ASN A 240 -16.45 22.38 5.72
CA ASN A 240 -15.01 22.21 5.80
C ASN A 240 -14.62 20.98 6.64
N GLY A 241 -15.35 20.67 7.72
CA GLY A 241 -15.20 19.42 8.46
C GLY A 241 -15.45 18.19 7.58
N LEU A 242 -16.55 18.16 6.83
CA LEU A 242 -16.88 17.08 5.89
C LEU A 242 -15.84 16.97 4.76
N ALA A 243 -15.30 18.10 4.30
CA ALA A 243 -14.21 18.13 3.34
C ALA A 243 -12.95 17.46 3.88
N LEU A 244 -12.58 17.75 5.14
CA LEU A 244 -11.44 17.12 5.80
C LEU A 244 -11.62 15.59 5.93
N VAL A 245 -12.82 15.14 6.30
CA VAL A 245 -13.18 13.70 6.33
C VAL A 245 -12.93 13.06 4.96
N ALA A 246 -13.45 13.67 3.89
CA ALA A 246 -13.32 13.14 2.54
C ALA A 246 -11.86 13.15 2.06
N VAL A 247 -11.06 14.16 2.41
CA VAL A 247 -9.62 14.20 2.13
C VAL A 247 -8.90 13.03 2.81
N GLY A 248 -9.20 12.77 4.08
CA GLY A 248 -8.65 11.63 4.81
C GLY A 248 -8.98 10.30 4.14
N MET A 249 -10.25 10.11 3.76
CA MET A 249 -10.72 8.89 3.09
C MET A 249 -10.08 8.67 1.72
N ILE A 250 -9.96 9.73 0.90
CA ILE A 250 -9.33 9.61 -0.42
C ILE A 250 -7.83 9.36 -0.30
N SER A 251 -7.17 9.96 0.70
CA SER A 251 -5.77 9.70 0.98
C SER A 251 -5.56 8.24 1.41
N ALA A 252 -6.40 7.72 2.31
CA ALA A 252 -6.38 6.32 2.74
C ALA A 252 -6.59 5.34 1.57
N LEU A 253 -7.58 5.62 0.71
CA LEU A 253 -7.87 4.80 -0.46
C LEU A 253 -6.71 4.81 -1.47
N ALA A 254 -6.05 5.96 -1.65
CA ALA A 254 -4.86 6.07 -2.49
C ALA A 254 -3.70 5.23 -1.97
N VAL A 255 -3.46 5.26 -0.65
CA VAL A 255 -2.44 4.41 -0.01
C VAL A 255 -2.78 2.94 -0.19
N LEU A 256 -4.00 2.50 0.14
CA LEU A 256 -4.46 1.12 -0.05
C LEU A 256 -4.18 0.60 -1.46
N GLN A 257 -4.55 1.41 -2.46
CA GLN A 257 -4.40 1.01 -3.84
C GLN A 257 -2.93 0.90 -4.26
N ARG A 258 -2.08 1.85 -3.85
CA ARG A 258 -0.64 1.78 -4.09
C ARG A 258 -0.03 0.55 -3.43
N THR A 259 -0.38 0.28 -2.18
CA THR A 259 0.06 -0.91 -1.44
C THR A 259 -0.33 -2.19 -2.19
N ARG A 260 -1.57 -2.27 -2.68
CA ARG A 260 -2.03 -3.43 -3.45
C ARG A 260 -1.25 -3.61 -4.76
N LEU A 261 -1.00 -2.53 -5.51
CA LEU A 261 -0.20 -2.59 -6.74
C LEU A 261 1.24 -3.02 -6.45
N ALA A 262 1.86 -2.43 -5.42
CA ALA A 262 3.22 -2.78 -5.01
C ALA A 262 3.33 -4.22 -4.52
N ALA A 263 2.33 -4.73 -3.78
CA ALA A 263 2.27 -6.13 -3.37
C ALA A 263 2.21 -7.08 -4.59
N PHE A 264 1.39 -6.76 -5.59
CA PHE A 264 1.33 -7.53 -6.84
C PHE A 264 2.65 -7.50 -7.62
N GLU A 265 3.26 -6.33 -7.75
CA GLU A 265 4.57 -6.19 -8.43
C GLU A 265 5.64 -7.00 -7.70
N THR A 266 5.65 -6.98 -6.37
CA THR A 266 6.57 -7.72 -5.52
C THR A 266 6.39 -9.23 -5.67
N MET A 267 5.14 -9.71 -5.69
CA MET A 267 4.82 -11.12 -5.95
C MET A 267 5.30 -11.55 -7.35
N ARG A 268 5.06 -10.71 -8.37
CA ARG A 268 5.49 -10.98 -9.75
C ARG A 268 7.01 -10.96 -9.91
N ALA A 269 7.71 -10.10 -9.17
CA ALA A 269 9.17 -10.07 -9.11
C ALA A 269 9.72 -11.36 -8.47
N ASN A 270 9.07 -11.85 -7.41
CA ASN A 270 9.45 -13.11 -6.77
C ASN A 270 9.27 -14.34 -7.70
N GLU A 271 8.16 -14.41 -8.45
CA GLU A 271 7.90 -15.49 -9.41
C GLU A 271 8.93 -15.55 -10.56
N ARG A 272 9.34 -14.39 -11.06
CA ARG A 272 10.30 -14.29 -12.17
C ARG A 272 11.74 -14.55 -11.75
N ALA A 273 12.04 -14.49 -10.46
CA ALA A 273 13.39 -14.72 -9.96
C ALA A 273 13.74 -16.21 -9.99
N THR A 274 14.20 -16.70 -11.13
CA THR A 274 14.94 -17.97 -11.25
C THR A 274 16.42 -17.63 -11.05
N THR A 275 16.89 -17.63 -9.81
CA THR A 275 18.26 -17.23 -9.47
C THR A 275 19.12 -18.45 -9.14
N ASP A 276 20.25 -18.58 -9.85
CA ASP A 276 21.19 -19.71 -9.71
C ASP A 276 22.15 -19.53 -8.51
N SER A 277 22.21 -18.33 -7.92
CA SER A 277 23.14 -17.97 -6.84
C SER A 277 22.43 -17.75 -5.49
N PRO A 278 22.89 -18.41 -4.39
CA PRO A 278 22.38 -18.17 -3.04
C PRO A 278 22.49 -16.72 -2.56
N TYR A 279 23.52 -15.99 -3.01
CA TYR A 279 23.71 -14.58 -2.64
C TYR A 279 22.63 -13.70 -3.27
N GLU A 280 22.28 -13.97 -4.53
CA GLU A 280 21.21 -13.25 -5.23
C GLU A 280 19.86 -13.53 -4.59
N ILE A 281 19.59 -14.79 -4.19
CA ILE A 281 18.39 -15.15 -3.44
C ILE A 281 18.33 -14.42 -2.10
N ARG A 282 19.42 -14.34 -1.32
CA ARG A 282 19.44 -13.56 -0.07
C ARG A 282 19.16 -12.08 -0.30
N SER A 283 19.79 -11.49 -1.33
CA SER A 283 19.57 -10.07 -1.67
C SER A 283 18.12 -9.81 -2.07
N LEU A 284 17.51 -10.75 -2.79
CA LEU A 284 16.10 -10.69 -3.17
C LEU A 284 15.21 -10.80 -1.93
N ILE A 285 15.41 -11.81 -1.08
CA ILE A 285 14.66 -11.97 0.18
C ILE A 285 14.74 -10.70 1.02
N SER A 286 15.94 -10.13 1.20
CA SER A 286 16.10 -8.89 1.95
C SER A 286 15.31 -7.72 1.35
N ARG A 287 15.35 -7.53 0.02
CA ARG A 287 14.55 -6.49 -0.66
C ARG A 287 13.05 -6.75 -0.54
N LEU A 288 12.61 -8.00 -0.69
CA LEU A 288 11.21 -8.40 -0.56
C LEU A 288 10.70 -8.19 0.87
N SER A 289 11.48 -8.57 1.89
CA SER A 289 11.15 -8.36 3.31
C SER A 289 11.08 -6.87 3.65
N ALA A 290 12.02 -6.06 3.18
CA ALA A 290 11.96 -4.61 3.35
C ALA A 290 10.70 -4.01 2.69
N GLY A 291 10.38 -4.44 1.46
CA GLY A 291 9.16 -4.04 0.76
C GLY A 291 7.90 -4.41 1.52
N VAL A 292 7.79 -5.65 2.02
CA VAL A 292 6.66 -6.11 2.84
C VAL A 292 6.51 -5.28 4.11
N ASN A 293 7.60 -4.97 4.80
CA ASN A 293 7.57 -4.14 6.00
C ASN A 293 7.03 -2.73 5.70
N GLU A 294 7.46 -2.12 4.59
CA GLU A 294 6.90 -0.84 4.13
C GLU A 294 5.41 -0.94 3.81
N LEU A 295 4.96 -2.02 3.15
CA LEU A 295 3.54 -2.24 2.86
C LEU A 295 2.71 -2.38 4.14
N GLN A 296 3.21 -3.10 5.14
CA GLN A 296 2.54 -3.23 6.45
C GLN A 296 2.45 -1.88 7.17
N LEU A 297 3.54 -1.11 7.16
CA LEU A 297 3.54 0.25 7.72
C LEU A 297 2.56 1.15 6.97
N ASP A 298 2.49 1.09 5.64
CA ASP A 298 1.55 1.86 4.82
C ASP A 298 0.09 1.50 5.15
N LEU A 299 -0.24 0.23 5.41
CA LEU A 299 -1.58 -0.16 5.85
C LEU A 299 -1.89 0.37 7.27
N ALA A 300 -1.01 0.13 8.24
CA ALA A 300 -1.25 0.50 9.63
C ALA A 300 -1.34 2.03 9.83
N PHE A 301 -0.33 2.79 9.38
CA PHE A 301 -0.31 4.24 9.63
C PHE A 301 -0.79 5.09 8.45
N GLY A 302 -0.93 4.52 7.25
CA GLY A 302 -1.40 5.23 6.06
C GLY A 302 -2.89 5.01 5.74
N VAL A 303 -3.52 4.00 6.35
CA VAL A 303 -4.94 3.68 6.14
C VAL A 303 -5.70 3.68 7.46
N GLU A 304 -5.34 2.81 8.41
CA GLU A 304 -6.09 2.67 9.68
C GLU A 304 -6.13 4.01 10.44
N ALA A 305 -4.99 4.72 10.49
CA ALA A 305 -4.92 6.04 11.09
C ALA A 305 -5.94 7.04 10.48
N TYR A 306 -6.19 7.05 9.18
CA TYR A 306 -7.14 8.00 8.57
C TYR A 306 -8.58 7.51 8.61
N VAL A 307 -8.78 6.19 8.65
CA VAL A 307 -10.11 5.58 8.74
C VAL A 307 -10.67 5.68 10.15
N ASP A 308 -9.82 5.65 11.17
CA ASP A 308 -10.23 5.64 12.58
C ASP A 308 -9.93 6.96 13.32
N SER A 309 -9.04 7.83 12.82
CA SER A 309 -8.57 9.03 13.54
C SER A 309 -9.10 10.34 12.97
N LEU A 310 -10.42 10.52 12.92
CA LEU A 310 -10.91 11.89 13.04
C LEU A 310 -10.88 12.26 14.52
N LEU A 311 -9.94 13.14 14.86
CA LEU A 311 -9.78 13.70 16.21
C LEU A 311 -10.90 14.68 16.59
N ILE A 312 -11.96 14.77 15.78
CA ILE A 312 -13.15 15.55 16.06
C ILE A 312 -14.17 14.59 16.70
N PRO A 313 -14.39 14.62 18.03
CA PRO A 313 -15.37 13.78 18.69
C PRO A 313 -16.79 14.31 18.40
N GLU A 314 -17.25 14.12 17.17
CA GLU A 314 -18.50 14.68 16.69
C GLU A 314 -19.23 13.68 15.79
N MET A 315 -20.49 13.45 16.15
CA MET A 315 -21.32 12.37 15.61
C MET A 315 -21.65 12.53 14.12
N LEU A 316 -21.83 13.75 13.62
CA LEU A 316 -22.07 14.00 12.19
C LEU A 316 -20.84 13.63 11.35
N MET A 317 -19.65 14.05 11.78
CA MET A 317 -18.39 13.71 11.09
C MET A 317 -18.13 12.21 11.14
N GLU A 318 -18.29 11.57 12.31
CA GLU A 318 -18.13 10.12 12.48
C GLU A 318 -19.12 9.31 11.62
N ARG A 319 -20.39 9.74 11.56
CA ARG A 319 -21.39 9.09 10.70
C ARG A 319 -21.06 9.23 9.22
N PHE A 320 -20.66 10.42 8.79
CA PHE A 320 -20.24 10.64 7.41
C PHE A 320 -18.98 9.82 7.09
N GLN A 321 -18.01 9.78 8.00
CA GLN A 321 -16.78 8.99 7.88
C GLN A 321 -17.09 7.51 7.72
N SER A 322 -17.90 6.92 8.62
CA SER A 322 -18.27 5.51 8.54
C SER A 322 -19.03 5.20 7.25
N SER A 323 -20.05 6.00 6.93
CA SER A 323 -20.89 5.77 5.75
C SER A 323 -20.10 5.92 4.44
N LEU A 324 -19.23 6.92 4.34
CA LEU A 324 -18.36 7.10 3.19
C LEU A 324 -17.31 5.99 3.10
N GLY A 325 -16.73 5.58 4.23
CA GLY A 325 -15.77 4.47 4.30
C GLY A 325 -16.36 3.15 3.80
N ASP A 326 -17.61 2.87 4.16
CA ASP A 326 -18.38 1.72 3.70
C ASP A 326 -18.71 1.84 2.20
N ALA A 327 -19.18 3.02 1.74
CA ALA A 327 -19.47 3.27 0.31
C ALA A 327 -18.23 3.18 -0.59
N LEU A 328 -17.05 3.53 -0.08
CA LEU A 328 -15.76 3.38 -0.75
C LEU A 328 -15.22 1.95 -0.70
N GLY A 329 -15.75 1.08 0.18
CA GLY A 329 -15.27 -0.29 0.39
C GLY A 329 -13.85 -0.34 0.97
N ILE A 330 -13.49 0.64 1.81
CA ILE A 330 -12.13 0.77 2.34
C ILE A 330 -11.79 -0.41 3.26
N ARG A 331 -12.71 -0.83 4.14
CA ARG A 331 -12.51 -1.95 5.08
C ARG A 331 -12.28 -3.27 4.34
N ASP A 332 -13.13 -3.62 3.39
CA ASP A 332 -12.97 -4.81 2.57
C ASP A 332 -11.67 -4.77 1.75
N SER A 333 -11.32 -3.59 1.22
CA SER A 333 -10.08 -3.40 0.45
C SER A 333 -8.83 -3.53 1.33
N LEU A 334 -8.88 -3.05 2.57
CA LEU A 334 -7.84 -3.18 3.57
C LEU A 334 -7.63 -4.64 3.95
N GLU A 335 -8.70 -5.37 4.32
CA GLU A 335 -8.60 -6.79 4.68
C GLU A 335 -8.05 -7.64 3.51
N ASN A 336 -8.51 -7.39 2.29
CA ASN A 336 -7.99 -8.04 1.09
C ASN A 336 -6.49 -7.76 0.87
N SER A 337 -6.06 -6.52 1.08
CA SER A 337 -4.67 -6.11 0.90
C SER A 337 -3.77 -6.67 2.00
N ALA A 338 -4.22 -6.68 3.26
CA ALA A 338 -3.53 -7.30 4.38
C ALA A 338 -3.30 -8.80 4.13
N ARG A 339 -4.33 -9.54 3.72
CA ARG A 339 -4.21 -10.96 3.34
C ARG A 339 -3.22 -11.21 2.20
N MET A 340 -3.11 -10.28 1.25
CA MET A 340 -2.13 -10.37 0.16
C MET A 340 -0.70 -10.20 0.69
N VAL A 341 -0.49 -9.22 1.57
CA VAL A 341 0.81 -8.97 2.22
C VAL A 341 1.20 -10.16 3.11
N GLU A 342 0.28 -10.73 3.88
CA GLU A 342 0.52 -11.94 4.69
C GLU A 342 0.94 -13.14 3.85
N ARG A 343 0.27 -13.37 2.71
CA ARG A 343 0.65 -14.43 1.76
C ARG A 343 2.05 -14.20 1.21
N LEU A 344 2.39 -12.96 0.89
CA LEU A 344 3.73 -12.60 0.42
C LEU A 344 4.79 -12.87 1.50
N THR A 345 4.53 -12.49 2.76
CA THR A 345 5.40 -12.82 3.91
C THR A 345 5.61 -14.33 4.04
N SER A 346 4.53 -15.12 3.94
CA SER A 346 4.61 -16.58 4.00
C SER A 346 5.48 -17.17 2.88
N VAL A 347 5.33 -16.68 1.65
CA VAL A 347 6.16 -17.11 0.50
C VAL A 347 7.63 -16.74 0.70
N ILE A 348 7.92 -15.53 1.19
CA ILE A 348 9.30 -15.09 1.48
C ILE A 348 9.92 -15.96 2.56
N ASN A 349 9.18 -16.24 3.64
CA ASN A 349 9.64 -17.09 4.74
C ASN A 349 9.91 -18.54 4.28
N ALA A 350 9.02 -19.11 3.47
CA ALA A 350 9.21 -20.44 2.90
C ALA A 350 10.47 -20.49 2.01
N ARG A 351 10.71 -19.45 1.19
CA ARG A 351 11.90 -19.35 0.34
C ARG A 351 13.18 -19.15 1.16
N SER A 352 13.12 -18.37 2.25
CA SER A 352 14.25 -18.23 3.19
C SER A 352 14.59 -19.55 3.86
N ALA A 353 13.58 -20.28 4.36
CA ALA A 353 13.79 -21.58 4.99
C ALA A 353 14.37 -22.61 4.00
N ALA A 354 13.89 -22.63 2.75
CA ALA A 354 14.46 -23.47 1.70
C ALA A 354 15.93 -23.13 1.40
N LEU A 355 16.26 -21.83 1.36
CA LEU A 355 17.64 -21.38 1.16
C LEU A 355 18.55 -21.75 2.33
N ASP A 356 18.10 -21.57 3.57
CA ASP A 356 18.86 -21.93 4.76
C ASP A 356 19.10 -23.44 4.82
N ALA A 357 18.11 -24.25 4.43
CA ALA A 357 18.25 -25.70 4.29
C ALA A 357 19.29 -26.09 3.23
N GLU A 358 19.27 -25.45 2.05
CA GLU A 358 20.25 -25.72 0.98
C GLU A 358 21.68 -25.34 1.42
N LEU A 359 21.83 -24.22 2.13
CA LEU A 359 23.12 -23.78 2.64
C LEU A 359 23.63 -24.67 3.78
N ALA A 360 22.74 -25.13 4.67
CA ALA A 360 23.07 -26.11 5.68
C ALA A 360 23.55 -27.41 5.04
N GLU A 361 22.87 -27.91 3.99
CA GLU A 361 23.28 -29.13 3.29
C GLU A 361 24.67 -28.97 2.62
N ARG A 362 24.95 -27.79 2.04
CA ARG A 362 26.27 -27.50 1.48
C ARG A 362 27.36 -27.40 2.55
N GLY A 363 27.05 -26.79 3.70
CA GLY A 363 27.93 -26.74 4.87
C GLY A 363 28.26 -28.15 5.37
N ASP A 364 27.24 -28.96 5.60
CA ASP A 364 27.36 -30.35 6.02
C ASP A 364 28.24 -31.18 5.07
N ARG A 365 28.04 -31.04 3.75
CA ARG A 365 28.87 -31.73 2.76
C ARG A 365 30.33 -31.30 2.85
N ARG A 366 30.59 -30.00 2.99
CA ARG A 366 31.96 -29.47 3.10
C ARG A 366 32.62 -29.94 4.39
N ASP A 367 31.93 -29.88 5.52
CA ASP A 367 32.46 -30.28 6.82
C ASP A 367 32.74 -31.79 6.87
N ARG A 368 31.89 -32.60 6.23
CA ARG A 368 32.17 -34.05 6.05
C ARG A 368 33.42 -34.29 5.22
N ILE A 369 33.62 -33.55 4.12
CA ILE A 369 34.82 -33.68 3.27
C ILE A 369 36.08 -33.24 4.02
N VAL A 370 36.02 -32.10 4.72
CA VAL A 370 37.13 -31.58 5.53
C VAL A 370 37.46 -32.55 6.67
N SER A 371 36.45 -33.05 7.38
CA SER A 371 36.64 -34.05 8.45
C SER A 371 37.24 -35.34 7.91
N ALA A 372 36.80 -35.82 6.74
CA ALA A 372 37.37 -36.99 6.10
C ALA A 372 38.84 -36.77 5.69
N LEU A 373 39.18 -35.58 5.17
CA LEU A 373 40.56 -35.22 4.83
C LEU A 373 41.45 -35.14 6.07
N VAL A 374 40.98 -34.52 7.16
CA VAL A 374 41.72 -34.45 8.43
C VAL A 374 41.94 -35.84 9.03
N ALA A 375 40.91 -36.69 9.00
CA ALA A 375 41.04 -38.08 9.44
C ALA A 375 42.08 -38.86 8.61
N ALA A 376 42.06 -38.71 7.27
CA ALA A 376 43.04 -39.33 6.40
C ALA A 376 44.47 -38.82 6.63
N ALA A 377 44.66 -37.50 6.79
CA ALA A 377 45.95 -36.90 7.09
C ALA A 377 46.53 -37.39 8.43
N THR A 378 45.67 -37.48 9.46
CA THR A 378 46.05 -37.99 10.79
C THR A 378 46.46 -39.46 10.73
N LEU A 379 45.74 -40.28 9.96
CA LEU A 379 46.04 -41.69 9.76
C LEU A 379 47.41 -41.91 9.09
N ILE A 380 47.82 -41.02 8.19
CA ILE A 380 49.10 -41.10 7.48
C ILE A 380 50.27 -40.59 8.34
N ALA A 381 50.03 -39.60 9.21
CA ALA A 381 51.09 -38.97 10.01
C ALA A 381 51.50 -39.74 11.27
N LEU A 382 50.60 -40.57 11.82
CA LEU A 382 50.82 -41.32 13.07
C LEU A 382 51.86 -42.47 12.97
N PRO A 383 51.88 -43.30 11.91
CA PRO A 383 52.85 -44.38 11.81
C PRO A 383 54.31 -43.90 11.76
N PRO A 384 54.67 -42.86 10.98
CA PRO A 384 56.02 -42.31 11.01
C PRO A 384 56.42 -41.73 12.36
N THR A 385 55.50 -41.07 13.09
CA THR A 385 55.77 -40.52 14.43
C THR A 385 55.97 -41.62 15.47
N LEU A 386 55.18 -42.70 15.42
CA LEU A 386 55.39 -43.88 16.26
C LEU A 386 56.72 -44.57 15.96
N LEU A 387 57.11 -44.66 14.69
CA LEU A 387 58.42 -45.22 14.30
C LEU A 387 59.57 -44.33 14.78
N LEU A 388 59.47 -43.01 14.62
CA LEU A 388 60.45 -42.07 15.15
C LEU A 388 60.57 -42.16 16.67
N ALA A 389 59.45 -42.28 17.38
CA ALA A 389 59.43 -42.48 18.83
C ALA A 389 60.09 -43.81 19.22
N PHE A 390 59.81 -44.89 18.50
CA PHE A 390 60.43 -46.20 18.72
C PHE A 390 61.95 -46.15 18.55
N PHE A 391 62.44 -45.54 17.47
CA PHE A 391 63.88 -45.39 17.22
C PHE A 391 64.54 -44.36 18.15
N GLY A 392 63.80 -43.37 18.67
CA GLY A 392 64.31 -42.34 19.57
C GLY A 392 64.37 -42.74 21.06
N THR A 393 63.51 -43.66 21.52
CA THR A 393 63.42 -44.04 22.95
C THR A 393 64.04 -45.39 23.30
N ASN A 394 64.12 -46.35 22.37
CA ASN A 394 64.70 -47.67 22.63
C ASN A 394 66.20 -47.74 22.26
N SER A 395 67.07 -47.10 23.05
CA SER A 395 68.52 -47.14 22.84
C SER A 395 69.18 -48.51 23.07
N THR A 396 68.48 -49.48 23.68
CA THR A 396 69.00 -50.83 23.96
C THR A 396 68.64 -51.89 22.92
N ASN A 397 67.61 -51.67 22.09
CA ASN A 397 67.14 -52.62 21.07
C ASN A 397 67.50 -52.18 19.62
N VAL A 398 68.20 -51.06 19.46
CA VAL A 398 68.67 -50.56 18.16
C VAL A 398 70.18 -50.81 18.08
N HIS A 399 70.60 -51.65 17.14
CA HIS A 399 72.01 -51.97 16.97
C HIS A 399 72.73 -50.81 16.27
N PRO A 400 73.79 -50.24 16.86
CA PRO A 400 74.48 -49.07 16.30
C PRO A 400 75.18 -49.35 14.96
N ASP A 401 75.38 -50.63 14.62
CA ASP A 401 76.14 -51.06 13.44
C ASP A 401 75.25 -51.36 12.22
N ARG A 402 73.93 -51.11 12.30
CA ARG A 402 72.98 -51.45 11.23
C ARG A 402 72.07 -50.29 10.87
N SER A 403 71.75 -50.22 9.57
CA SER A 403 70.83 -49.22 9.03
C SER A 403 69.41 -49.44 9.56
N ILE A 404 68.73 -48.34 9.91
CA ILE A 404 67.31 -48.28 10.32
C ILE A 404 66.36 -48.92 9.29
N LEU A 405 66.81 -49.08 8.04
CA LEU A 405 66.05 -49.67 6.93
C LEU A 405 66.23 -51.19 6.76
N ASP A 406 66.90 -51.89 7.69
CA ASP A 406 67.07 -53.35 7.62
C ASP A 406 65.75 -54.08 7.95
N LEU A 407 64.92 -54.29 6.92
CA LEU A 407 63.61 -54.95 7.01
C LEU A 407 63.67 -56.36 7.61
N ARG A 408 64.83 -57.04 7.57
CA ARG A 408 64.98 -58.39 8.14
C ARG A 408 64.96 -58.40 9.67
N VAL A 409 65.42 -57.33 10.30
CA VAL A 409 65.53 -57.21 11.77
C VAL A 409 64.38 -56.37 12.34
N TYR A 410 64.07 -55.24 11.71
CA TYR A 410 63.05 -54.31 12.20
C TYR A 410 61.67 -54.50 11.54
N GLY A 411 61.52 -55.47 10.63
CA GLY A 411 60.27 -55.72 9.90
C GLY A 411 59.06 -55.97 10.79
N THR A 412 59.24 -56.60 11.95
CA THR A 412 58.17 -56.80 12.95
C THR A 412 57.73 -55.49 13.59
N ALA A 413 58.66 -54.57 13.89
CA ALA A 413 58.34 -53.24 14.41
C ALA A 413 57.64 -52.37 13.36
N TYR A 414 58.10 -52.40 12.10
CA TYR A 414 57.40 -51.74 10.99
C TYR A 414 56.01 -52.32 10.77
N ALA A 415 55.85 -53.64 10.83
CA ALA A 415 54.55 -54.30 10.71
C ALA A 415 53.62 -53.91 11.86
N LEU A 416 54.06 -53.98 13.12
CA LEU A 416 53.25 -53.58 14.28
C LEU A 416 52.87 -52.09 14.26
N ALA A 417 53.75 -51.23 13.76
CA ALA A 417 53.49 -49.80 13.65
C ALA A 417 52.48 -49.47 12.53
N TRP A 418 52.49 -50.18 11.40
CA TRP A 418 51.64 -49.87 10.24
C TRP A 418 50.35 -50.70 10.18
N LEU A 419 50.34 -51.92 10.70
CA LEU A 419 49.22 -52.86 10.62
C LEU A 419 47.88 -52.29 11.15
N PRO A 420 47.79 -51.63 12.33
CA PRO A 420 46.53 -51.04 12.77
C PRO A 420 46.01 -49.95 11.83
N PHE A 421 46.90 -49.19 11.16
CA PHE A 421 46.53 -48.14 10.21
C PHE A 421 46.05 -48.72 8.88
N VAL A 422 46.71 -49.78 8.39
CA VAL A 422 46.28 -50.51 7.19
C VAL A 422 44.91 -51.14 7.42
N ILE A 423 44.67 -51.75 8.59
CA ILE A 423 43.36 -52.30 8.94
C ILE A 423 42.29 -51.19 8.95
N LEU A 424 42.57 -50.06 9.59
CA LEU A 424 41.61 -48.94 9.64
C LEU A 424 41.32 -48.37 8.24
N ALA A 425 42.35 -48.25 7.39
CA ALA A 425 42.22 -47.79 6.01
C ALA A 425 41.38 -48.75 5.15
N VAL A 426 41.60 -50.07 5.31
CA VAL A 426 40.80 -51.10 4.62
C VAL A 426 39.35 -51.08 5.09
N ILE A 427 39.09 -50.97 6.39
CA ILE A 427 37.74 -50.85 6.94
C ILE A 427 37.03 -49.59 6.39
N GLY A 428 37.73 -48.44 6.41
CA GLY A 428 37.23 -47.19 5.84
C GLY A 428 36.90 -47.31 4.36
N TYR A 429 37.80 -47.89 3.56
CA TYR A 429 37.59 -48.12 2.13
C TYR A 429 36.38 -49.03 1.86
N VAL A 430 36.21 -50.10 2.63
CA VAL A 430 35.06 -51.02 2.50
C VAL A 430 33.75 -50.34 2.86
N LEU A 431 33.72 -49.52 3.92
CA LEU A 431 32.54 -48.73 4.32
C LEU A 431 32.15 -47.70 3.25
N LEU A 432 33.11 -46.92 2.74
CA LEU A 432 32.90 -45.96 1.65
C LEU A 432 32.35 -46.65 0.40
N ARG A 433 32.95 -47.77 -0.02
CA ARG A 433 32.52 -48.51 -1.20
C ARG A 433 31.12 -49.11 -1.04
N ARG A 434 30.72 -49.49 0.18
CA ARG A 434 29.36 -49.95 0.49
C ARG A 434 28.32 -48.83 0.38
N VAL A 435 28.63 -47.64 0.88
CA VAL A 435 27.73 -46.48 0.82
C VAL A 435 27.56 -46.01 -0.62
N SER A 436 28.65 -45.88 -1.39
CA SER A 436 28.58 -45.46 -2.80
C SER A 436 27.79 -46.44 -3.69
N ARG A 437 27.84 -47.75 -3.41
CA ARG A 437 27.03 -48.75 -4.12
C ARG A 437 25.54 -48.68 -3.78
N ARG A 438 25.17 -48.15 -2.60
CA ARG A 438 23.76 -47.99 -2.19
C ARG A 438 23.14 -46.71 -2.78
N SER A 439 23.92 -45.64 -2.92
CA SER A 439 23.46 -44.38 -3.53
C SER A 439 23.28 -44.46 -5.05
N GLY A 440 23.99 -45.36 -5.74
CA GLY A 440 23.82 -45.59 -7.19
C GLY A 440 22.51 -46.28 -7.58
N SER A 441 21.74 -46.80 -6.63
CA SER A 441 20.47 -47.50 -6.88
C SER A 441 19.23 -46.60 -6.83
N LEU A 442 19.37 -45.33 -6.42
CA LEU A 442 18.24 -44.38 -6.29
C LEU A 442 18.15 -43.38 -7.47
N LEU A 443 18.99 -43.52 -8.49
CA LEU A 443 18.95 -42.70 -9.72
C LEU A 443 18.67 -43.51 -11.00
N SER A 444 18.22 -44.76 -10.89
CA SER A 444 17.55 -45.44 -12.00
C SER A 444 16.10 -44.97 -12.06
N GLN A 445 15.89 -43.94 -12.86
CA GLN A 445 14.61 -43.47 -13.37
C GLN A 445 13.77 -44.64 -13.91
N PRO A 446 12.57 -44.95 -13.37
CA PRO A 446 11.59 -45.77 -14.05
C PRO A 446 10.64 -44.87 -14.84
N ASP A 447 10.74 -44.97 -16.16
CA ASP A 447 9.66 -44.85 -17.15
C ASP A 447 8.55 -43.80 -16.94
N GLY A 448 8.63 -42.72 -17.72
CA GLY A 448 7.65 -42.44 -18.78
C GLY A 448 6.15 -42.43 -18.46
N ARG A 449 5.71 -42.17 -17.23
CA ARG A 449 4.28 -41.92 -16.94
C ARG A 449 3.96 -40.42 -16.92
N PRO A 450 2.96 -39.94 -17.67
CA PRO A 450 2.49 -38.57 -17.55
C PRO A 450 1.96 -38.35 -16.13
N LEU A 451 2.35 -37.22 -15.53
CA LEU A 451 1.89 -36.78 -14.21
C LEU A 451 0.35 -36.67 -14.21
N PRO A 452 -0.33 -37.07 -13.12
CA PRO A 452 -1.77 -36.93 -13.02
C PRO A 452 -2.16 -35.45 -13.07
N VAL A 453 -2.96 -35.09 -14.05
CA VAL A 453 -3.66 -33.81 -14.14
C VAL A 453 -4.46 -33.62 -12.85
N PRO A 454 -4.33 -32.49 -12.14
CA PRO A 454 -5.15 -32.22 -10.96
C PRO A 454 -6.62 -32.12 -11.39
N ALA A 455 -7.50 -32.83 -10.69
CA ALA A 455 -8.92 -32.85 -10.97
C ALA A 455 -9.51 -31.42 -10.93
N PRO A 456 -10.44 -31.06 -11.84
CA PRO A 456 -11.17 -29.80 -11.75
C PRO A 456 -11.98 -29.78 -10.45
N ARG A 457 -11.82 -28.71 -9.66
CA ARG A 457 -12.65 -28.47 -8.48
C ARG A 457 -14.11 -28.31 -8.92
N ALA A 458 -14.98 -29.15 -8.37
CA ALA A 458 -16.42 -28.96 -8.47
C ALA A 458 -16.84 -27.64 -7.79
N PRO A 459 -17.86 -26.94 -8.32
CA PRO A 459 -18.33 -25.68 -7.76
C PRO A 459 -19.00 -25.93 -6.42
N SER A 460 -18.50 -25.29 -5.36
CA SER A 460 -19.22 -25.15 -4.10
C SER A 460 -20.31 -24.09 -4.28
N GLY A 461 -21.56 -24.54 -4.38
CA GLY A 461 -22.74 -23.68 -4.25
C GLY A 461 -23.65 -24.21 -3.15
N ARG A 462 -23.73 -23.49 -2.03
CA ARG A 462 -24.96 -22.85 -1.50
C ARG A 462 -24.64 -22.08 -0.23
#